data_AF-A0A914LT39-F1
#
_entry.id   AF-A0A914LT39-F1
#
_cell.length_a   1.000
_cell.length_b   1.000
_cell.length_c   1.000
_cell.angle_alpha   90.00
_cell.angle_beta   90.00
_cell.angle_gamma   90.00
#
_symmetry.space_group_name_H-M   'P 1'
#
loop_
_entity.id
_entity.type
_entity.pdbx_description
1 polymer ?
#
loop_
_entity_poly.entity_id
_entity_poly.type
_entity_poly.pdbx_seq_one_letter_code
_entity_poly.pdbx_strand_id
1 'polypeptide(L)'
;MTAINLNNNSTAMALRGIRVYGSSTSTQNSSEYSVLLEATLNEKYILCQSGGMGGISKELANLLKSGGNYQMILDGFASLGILQLGGGDDYLVLITGVLSVGQIYTSDIFKISNVKFVSLIRRENEPSDQRIVENPPCLKEKTTQGKDKSWNDQLTE
;
A
#
# COMPACT_ATOMS: atom_id res chain seq x y z
N MET A 1 52.42 -0.71 2.10
CA MET A 1 51.16 0.05 1.98
C MET A 1 50.18 -0.79 1.19
N THR A 2 49.36 -1.57 1.89
CA THR A 2 48.38 -2.47 1.28
C THR A 2 47.13 -1.69 0.92
N ALA A 3 46.77 -1.70 -0.37
CA ALA A 3 45.53 -1.11 -0.86
C ALA A 3 44.33 -1.83 -0.22
N ILE A 4 43.42 -1.05 0.37
CA ILE A 4 42.16 -1.55 0.91
C ILE A 4 41.29 -1.93 -0.29
N ASN A 5 41.05 -3.24 -0.43
CA ASN A 5 40.17 -3.82 -1.41
C ASN A 5 38.73 -3.38 -1.09
N LEU A 6 38.23 -2.37 -1.81
CA LEU A 6 36.82 -2.02 -1.86
C LEU A 6 36.11 -3.15 -2.61
N ASN A 7 35.76 -4.19 -1.88
CA ASN A 7 34.88 -5.25 -2.37
C ASN A 7 33.51 -4.61 -2.57
N ASN A 8 33.31 -4.00 -3.75
CA ASN A 8 32.03 -3.53 -4.24
C ASN A 8 31.16 -4.75 -4.53
N ASN A 9 30.66 -5.38 -3.45
CA ASN A 9 29.41 -6.11 -3.51
C ASN A 9 28.33 -5.08 -3.76
N SER A 10 28.15 -4.75 -5.04
CA SER A 10 26.91 -4.21 -5.56
C SER A 10 25.82 -5.27 -5.32
N THR A 11 25.35 -5.39 -4.08
CA THR A 11 24.04 -5.97 -3.81
C THR A 11 23.04 -4.98 -4.37
N ALA A 12 22.74 -5.19 -5.65
CA ALA A 12 21.69 -4.49 -6.36
C ALA A 12 20.47 -4.40 -5.44
N MET A 13 20.07 -3.17 -5.20
CA MET A 13 18.87 -2.77 -4.48
C MET A 13 17.66 -3.54 -5.04
N ALA A 14 17.38 -4.72 -4.49
CA ALA A 14 16.16 -5.48 -4.73
C ALA A 14 15.03 -4.82 -3.93
N LEU A 15 14.70 -3.59 -4.31
CA LEU A 15 13.87 -2.70 -3.49
C LEU A 15 12.40 -3.12 -3.44
N ARG A 16 11.95 -4.00 -4.33
CA ARG A 16 10.63 -4.63 -4.26
C ARG A 16 10.66 -5.87 -3.38
N GLY A 17 10.58 -5.62 -2.08
CA GLY A 17 10.64 -6.64 -1.04
C GLY A 17 9.29 -7.23 -0.63
N ILE A 18 8.16 -6.75 -1.15
CA ILE A 18 6.83 -7.20 -0.71
C ILE A 18 5.94 -7.58 -1.90
N ARG A 19 5.32 -8.76 -1.81
CA ARG A 19 4.23 -9.20 -2.70
C ARG A 19 2.92 -9.17 -1.93
N VAL A 20 1.87 -8.69 -2.57
CA VAL A 20 0.55 -8.53 -1.94
C VAL A 20 -0.45 -9.42 -2.65
N TYR A 21 -1.09 -10.30 -1.88
CA TYR A 21 -2.11 -11.22 -2.35
C TYR A 21 -3.44 -10.86 -1.68
N GLY A 22 -4.53 -10.75 -2.44
CA GLY A 22 -5.86 -10.55 -1.89
C GLY A 22 -6.70 -11.79 -2.01
N SER A 23 -7.57 -12.01 -1.03
CA SER A 23 -8.56 -13.08 -1.12
C SER A 23 -9.59 -12.76 -2.21
N SER A 24 -9.98 -13.77 -3.00
CA SER A 24 -11.10 -13.72 -3.94
C SER A 24 -12.40 -14.26 -3.31
N THR A 25 -12.26 -15.00 -2.20
CA THR A 25 -13.35 -15.72 -1.54
C THR A 25 -14.21 -14.78 -0.70
N SER A 26 -15.42 -14.51 -1.19
CA SER A 26 -16.54 -14.08 -0.35
C SER A 26 -17.11 -15.31 0.33
N THR A 27 -16.80 -15.54 1.60
CA THR A 27 -17.66 -16.43 2.40
C THR A 27 -18.96 -15.68 2.67
N GLN A 28 -20.11 -16.30 2.36
CA GLN A 28 -21.45 -15.71 2.46
C GLN A 28 -21.86 -15.23 3.87
N ASN A 29 -20.98 -15.34 4.87
CA ASN A 29 -21.29 -15.05 6.27
C ASN A 29 -20.24 -14.18 6.99
N SER A 30 -19.22 -13.69 6.29
CA SER A 30 -18.31 -12.69 6.86
C SER A 30 -17.81 -11.76 5.75
N SER A 31 -18.15 -10.49 5.88
CA SER A 31 -17.68 -9.38 5.05
C SER A 31 -16.20 -9.03 5.35
N GLU A 32 -15.36 -10.05 5.54
CA GLU A 32 -13.96 -9.91 5.96
C GLU A 32 -13.05 -10.15 4.76
N TYR A 33 -12.65 -9.06 4.10
CA TYR A 33 -11.61 -9.13 3.08
C TYR A 33 -10.27 -9.37 3.76
N SER A 34 -9.46 -10.27 3.21
CA SER A 34 -8.13 -10.58 3.75
C SER A 34 -7.06 -10.32 2.69
N VAL A 35 -5.95 -9.74 3.15
CA VAL A 35 -4.78 -9.46 2.34
C VAL A 35 -3.57 -10.14 2.98
N LEU A 36 -2.89 -10.98 2.22
CA LEU A 36 -1.67 -11.64 2.62
C LEU A 36 -0.47 -10.89 2.02
N LEU A 37 0.42 -10.45 2.89
CA LEU A 37 1.69 -9.84 2.54
C LEU A 37 2.81 -10.87 2.68
N GLU A 38 3.65 -10.96 1.66
CA GLU A 38 4.85 -11.79 1.65
C GLU A 38 6.06 -10.88 1.50
N ALA A 39 6.93 -10.88 2.51
CA ALA A 39 8.24 -10.25 2.43
C ALA A 39 9.22 -11.22 1.75
N THR A 40 9.59 -10.92 0.51
CA THR A 40 10.37 -11.81 -0.36
C THR A 40 11.80 -12.03 0.12
N LEU A 41 12.37 -11.07 0.84
CA LEU A 41 13.77 -11.13 1.29
C LEU A 41 13.97 -12.04 2.51
N ASN A 42 13.01 -12.08 3.43
CA ASN A 42 13.13 -12.80 4.70
C ASN A 42 12.05 -13.87 4.89
N GLU A 43 11.28 -14.16 3.83
CA GLU A 43 10.20 -15.16 3.79
C GLU A 43 9.19 -15.01 4.95
N LYS A 44 8.94 -13.78 5.40
CA LYS A 44 7.93 -13.49 6.42
C LYS A 44 6.59 -13.22 5.79
N TYR A 45 5.54 -13.63 6.48
CA TYR A 45 4.17 -13.46 6.03
C TYR A 45 3.35 -12.73 7.07
N ILE A 46 2.49 -11.87 6.58
CA ILE A 46 1.58 -11.10 7.41
C ILE A 46 0.19 -11.18 6.80
N LEU A 47 -0.80 -11.55 7.59
CA LEU A 47 -2.21 -11.54 7.19
C LEU A 47 -2.87 -10.28 7.77
N CYS A 48 -3.49 -9.51 6.89
CA CYS A 48 -4.24 -8.30 7.20
C CYS A 48 -5.73 -8.53 6.97
N GLN A 49 -6.55 -8.14 7.93
CA GLN A 49 -8.02 -8.18 7.87
C GLN A 49 -8.56 -6.86 8.42
N SER A 50 -9.83 -6.56 8.19
CA SER A 50 -10.47 -5.45 8.90
C SER A 50 -10.38 -5.70 10.41
N GLY A 51 -9.94 -4.69 11.16
CA GLY A 51 -9.71 -4.78 12.61
C GLY A 51 -8.33 -5.27 13.05
N GLY A 52 -7.44 -5.73 12.16
CA GLY A 52 -6.10 -6.11 12.61
C GLY A 52 -5.16 -6.75 11.59
N MET A 53 -3.91 -6.89 12.01
CA MET A 53 -2.84 -7.50 11.23
C MET A 53 -2.01 -8.42 12.13
N GLY A 54 -1.66 -9.61 11.63
CA GLY A 54 -0.92 -10.62 12.39
C GLY A 54 0.09 -11.36 11.54
N GLY A 55 1.20 -11.78 12.16
CA GLY A 55 2.17 -12.66 11.52
C GLY A 55 1.59 -14.06 11.33
N ILE A 56 1.87 -14.68 10.18
CA ILE A 56 1.45 -16.05 9.85
C ILE A 56 2.67 -16.90 9.47
N SER A 57 2.61 -18.20 9.73
CA SER A 57 3.70 -19.12 9.36
C SER A 57 3.75 -19.33 7.84
N LYS A 58 4.95 -19.62 7.32
CA LYS A 58 5.18 -19.90 5.89
C LYS A 58 4.32 -21.04 5.36
N GLU A 59 4.15 -22.10 6.16
CA GLU A 59 3.33 -23.27 5.81
C GLU A 59 1.87 -22.88 5.57
N LEU A 60 1.27 -22.14 6.50
CA LEU A 60 -0.11 -21.68 6.40
C LEU A 60 -0.27 -20.67 5.25
N ALA A 61 0.68 -19.75 5.08
CA ALA A 61 0.65 -18.81 3.96
C ALA A 61 0.70 -19.51 2.60
N ASN A 62 1.50 -20.56 2.47
CA ASN A 62 1.56 -21.35 1.24
C ASN A 62 0.29 -22.17 0.99
N LEU A 63 -0.35 -22.69 2.05
CA LEU A 63 -1.65 -23.35 1.95
C LEU A 63 -2.75 -22.38 1.48
N LEU A 64 -2.75 -21.15 1.98
CA LEU A 64 -3.70 -20.11 1.53
C LEU A 64 -3.51 -19.77 0.04
N LYS A 65 -2.25 -19.66 -0.41
CA LYS A 65 -1.91 -19.44 -1.82
C LYS A 65 -2.30 -20.63 -2.70
N SER A 66 -2.03 -21.87 -2.27
CA SER A 66 -2.32 -23.07 -3.07
C SER A 66 -3.81 -23.41 -3.11
N GLY A 67 -4.59 -22.99 -2.11
CA GLY A 67 -6.04 -23.18 -2.06
C GLY A 67 -6.84 -22.39 -3.10
N GLY A 68 -6.21 -21.64 -4.00
CA GLY A 68 -6.86 -20.90 -5.11
C GLY A 68 -7.64 -19.65 -4.68
N ASN A 69 -7.70 -19.38 -3.38
CA ASN A 69 -8.47 -18.30 -2.79
C ASN A 69 -7.71 -16.97 -2.75
N TYR A 70 -6.39 -16.96 -3.00
CA TYR A 70 -5.55 -15.77 -2.94
C TYR A 70 -4.89 -15.51 -4.29
N GLN A 71 -5.06 -14.30 -4.81
CA GLN A 71 -4.45 -13.87 -6.06
C GLN A 71 -3.53 -12.67 -5.81
N MET A 72 -2.38 -12.64 -6.49
CA MET A 72 -1.47 -11.50 -6.45
C MET A 72 -2.17 -10.26 -7.00
N ILE A 73 -2.22 -9.19 -6.19
CA ILE A 73 -2.80 -7.90 -6.56
C ILE A 73 -1.69 -6.98 -7.08
N LEU A 74 -0.64 -6.80 -6.27
CA LEU A 74 0.42 -5.83 -6.56
C LEU A 74 1.73 -6.17 -5.85
N ASP A 75 2.81 -5.61 -6.36
CA ASP A 75 4.13 -5.63 -5.72
C ASP A 75 4.46 -4.26 -5.13
N GLY A 76 5.09 -4.29 -3.96
CA GLY A 76 5.45 -3.11 -3.19
C GLY A 76 6.89 -3.15 -2.67
N PHE A 77 7.31 -1.99 -2.19
CA PHE A 77 8.59 -1.78 -1.51
C PHE A 77 8.44 -2.02 -0.01
N ALA A 78 7.37 -1.49 0.58
CA ALA A 78 7.08 -1.60 2.00
C ALA A 78 5.57 -1.44 2.27
N SER A 79 5.10 -1.89 3.43
CA SER A 79 3.78 -1.56 3.97
C SER A 79 3.94 -0.63 5.17
N LEU A 80 3.10 0.41 5.27
CA LEU A 80 3.08 1.31 6.44
C LEU A 80 2.13 0.83 7.53
N GLY A 81 1.20 -0.07 7.20
CA GLY A 81 0.22 -0.64 8.12
C GLY A 81 -1.22 -0.41 7.68
N ILE A 82 -2.16 -0.62 8.61
CA ILE A 82 -3.58 -0.37 8.40
C ILE A 82 -3.90 1.05 8.83
N LEU A 83 -4.50 1.82 7.93
CA LEU A 83 -5.05 3.14 8.15
C LEU A 83 -6.56 3.02 8.30
N GLN A 84 -7.07 3.36 9.48
CA GLN A 84 -8.50 3.45 9.73
C GLN A 84 -8.97 4.89 9.47
N LEU A 85 -9.91 5.04 8.55
CA LEU A 85 -10.53 6.34 8.24
C LEU A 85 -11.86 6.47 8.99
N GLY A 86 -12.15 7.69 9.45
CA GLY A 86 -13.41 8.00 10.14
C GLY A 86 -14.60 7.69 9.23
N GLY A 87 -15.31 6.60 9.52
CA GLY A 87 -16.26 5.96 8.62
C GLY A 87 -16.27 4.44 8.71
N GLY A 88 -15.28 3.86 9.39
CA GLY A 88 -15.17 2.43 9.59
C GLY A 88 -14.45 1.72 8.44
N ASP A 89 -13.88 2.47 7.48
CA ASP A 89 -13.09 1.92 6.40
C ASP A 89 -11.63 1.69 6.83
N ASP A 90 -11.19 0.43 6.75
CA ASP A 90 -9.81 0.04 6.97
C ASP A 90 -9.07 -0.10 5.62
N TYR A 91 -7.95 0.60 5.47
CA TYR A 91 -7.09 0.55 4.28
C TYR A 91 -5.70 0.08 4.64
N LEU A 92 -5.18 -0.91 3.92
CA LEU A 92 -3.77 -1.25 3.95
C LEU A 92 -2.99 -0.23 3.09
N VAL A 93 -2.00 0.42 3.68
CA VAL A 93 -1.15 1.41 3.01
C VAL A 93 0.14 0.77 2.51
N LEU A 94 0.35 0.79 1.20
CA LEU A 94 1.48 0.17 0.52
C LEU A 94 2.32 1.19 -0.22
N ILE A 95 3.62 1.15 -0.03
CA ILE A 95 4.59 1.94 -0.77
C ILE A 95 4.92 1.19 -2.06
N THR A 96 4.58 1.77 -3.21
CA THR A 96 4.81 1.17 -4.53
C THR A 96 5.87 1.88 -5.34
N GLY A 97 6.40 2.99 -4.84
CA GLY A 97 7.50 3.73 -5.43
C GLY A 97 8.33 4.43 -4.37
N VAL A 98 9.65 4.32 -4.50
CA VAL A 98 10.63 5.06 -3.72
C VAL A 98 11.74 5.60 -4.62
N LEU A 99 12.37 6.68 -4.22
CA LEU A 99 13.54 7.27 -4.84
C LEU A 99 14.69 7.23 -3.84
N SER A 100 15.84 6.68 -4.23
CA SER A 100 17.04 6.74 -3.39
C SER A 100 17.55 8.19 -3.35
N VAL A 101 17.75 8.71 -2.14
CA VAL A 101 18.21 10.10 -1.90
C VAL A 101 19.66 10.13 -1.47
N GLY A 102 20.17 9.02 -0.92
CA GLY A 102 21.55 8.90 -0.48
C GLY A 102 21.71 7.78 0.55
N GLN A 103 22.84 7.79 1.24
CA GLN A 103 23.19 6.82 2.28
C GLN A 103 23.84 7.58 3.44
N ILE A 104 23.45 7.25 4.68
CA ILE A 104 24.11 7.74 5.89
C ILE A 104 24.72 6.53 6.61
N TYR A 105 26.04 6.54 6.76
CA TYR A 105 26.82 5.39 7.22
C TYR A 105 26.54 4.14 6.37
N THR A 106 25.89 3.13 6.96
CA THR A 106 25.49 1.87 6.32
C THR A 106 23.99 1.81 6.03
N SER A 107 23.28 2.93 6.19
CA SER A 107 21.82 3.00 6.06
C SER A 107 21.43 3.80 4.81
N ASP A 108 20.69 3.16 3.93
CA ASP A 108 20.18 3.80 2.72
C ASP A 108 18.94 4.66 3.03
N ILE A 109 18.86 5.82 2.39
CA ILE A 109 17.75 6.76 2.54
C ILE A 109 16.91 6.77 1.27
N PHE A 110 15.62 6.55 1.47
CA PHE A 110 14.63 6.53 0.42
C PHE A 110 13.53 7.57 0.67
N LYS A 111 13.21 8.34 -0.36
CA LYS A 111 12.01 9.18 -0.41
C LYS A 111 10.86 8.36 -0.99
N ILE A 112 9.74 8.32 -0.30
CA ILE A 112 8.51 7.73 -0.82
C ILE A 112 8.01 8.59 -1.99
N SER A 113 7.85 7.98 -3.17
CA SER A 113 7.33 8.66 -4.36
C SER A 113 5.91 8.25 -4.70
N ASN A 114 5.51 7.01 -4.39
CA ASN A 114 4.18 6.51 -4.70
C ASN A 114 3.65 5.59 -3.59
N VAL A 115 2.38 5.80 -3.24
CA VAL A 115 1.65 5.07 -2.20
C VAL A 115 0.32 4.61 -2.79
N LYS A 116 -0.09 3.40 -2.47
CA LYS A 116 -1.38 2.83 -2.84
C LYS A 116 -2.14 2.41 -1.60
N PHE A 117 -3.44 2.63 -1.63
CA PHE A 117 -4.35 2.20 -0.58
C PHE A 117 -5.16 1.00 -1.09
N VAL A 118 -5.12 -0.09 -0.33
CA VAL A 118 -5.91 -1.30 -0.60
C VAL A 118 -6.98 -1.41 0.46
N SER A 119 -8.25 -1.36 0.03
CA SER A 119 -9.39 -1.51 0.95
C SER A 119 -9.41 -2.91 1.55
N LEU A 120 -9.55 -3.01 2.87
CA LEU A 120 -9.79 -4.25 3.61
C LEU A 120 -11.28 -4.50 3.86
N ILE A 121 -12.14 -3.65 3.30
CA ILE A 121 -13.60 -3.78 3.35
C ILE A 121 -14.14 -4.02 1.95
N ARG A 122 -15.03 -5.01 1.84
CA ARG A 122 -15.75 -5.30 0.61
C ARG A 122 -16.96 -4.37 0.51
N ARG A 123 -16.97 -3.46 -0.47
CA ARG A 123 -18.21 -2.81 -0.90
C ARG A 123 -18.95 -3.77 -1.84
N GLU A 124 -20.18 -4.11 -1.48
CA GLU A 124 -20.98 -5.17 -2.10
C GLU A 124 -21.41 -4.90 -3.57
N ASN A 125 -21.09 -3.72 -4.13
CA ASN A 125 -21.70 -3.23 -5.38
C ASN A 125 -20.75 -2.86 -6.54
N GLU A 126 -19.47 -3.19 -6.50
CA GLU A 126 -18.54 -2.78 -7.58
C GLU A 126 -18.01 -3.99 -8.38
N PRO A 127 -18.51 -4.25 -9.61
CA PRO A 127 -18.11 -5.38 -10.45
C PRO A 127 -16.78 -5.16 -11.19
N SER A 128 -16.14 -3.99 -11.05
CA SER A 128 -14.85 -3.68 -11.67
C SER A 128 -13.77 -3.53 -10.62
N ASP A 129 -12.65 -4.21 -10.85
CA ASP A 129 -11.48 -4.35 -10.01
C ASP A 129 -10.74 -3.01 -9.71
N GLN A 130 -11.41 -2.08 -9.00
CA GLN A 130 -10.91 -0.78 -8.58
C GLN A 130 -10.48 -0.80 -7.10
N ARG A 131 -9.83 -1.89 -6.66
CA ARG A 131 -9.37 -2.10 -5.27
C ARG A 131 -8.24 -1.15 -4.86
N ILE A 132 -7.54 -0.60 -5.84
CA ILE A 132 -6.42 0.33 -5.66
C ILE A 132 -6.98 1.74 -5.74
N VAL A 133 -7.09 2.39 -4.60
CA VAL A 133 -7.47 3.80 -4.54
C VAL A 133 -6.20 4.62 -4.48
N GLU A 134 -5.97 5.46 -5.50
CA GLU A 134 -4.84 6.38 -5.51
C GLU A 134 -5.01 7.49 -4.46
N ASN A 135 -6.25 7.98 -4.31
CA ASN A 135 -6.62 9.00 -3.35
C ASN A 135 -7.91 8.58 -2.62
N PRO A 136 -7.85 8.10 -1.36
CA PRO A 136 -9.06 7.84 -0.60
C PRO A 136 -9.90 9.13 -0.50
N PRO A 137 -11.24 9.01 -0.51
CA PRO A 137 -12.14 10.17 -0.65
C PRO A 137 -11.92 11.27 0.39
N CYS A 138 -11.36 10.95 1.55
CA CYS A 138 -11.03 11.87 2.62
C CYS A 138 -9.75 12.70 2.42
N LEU A 139 -8.87 12.34 1.48
CA LEU A 139 -7.62 13.07 1.19
C LEU A 139 -7.76 14.10 0.08
N LYS A 140 -8.99 14.38 -0.40
CA LYS A 140 -9.22 15.54 -1.24
C LYS A 140 -9.04 16.79 -0.40
N GLU A 141 -7.95 17.53 -0.62
CA GLU A 141 -7.83 18.91 -0.14
C GLU A 141 -9.13 19.64 -0.45
N LYS A 142 -9.72 20.29 0.56
CA LYS A 142 -10.74 21.31 0.32
C LYS A 142 -10.02 22.46 -0.37
N THR A 143 -9.92 22.43 -1.70
CA THR A 143 -9.71 23.65 -2.46
C THR A 143 -11.00 24.45 -2.27
N THR A 144 -10.99 25.34 -1.28
CA THR A 144 -11.95 26.42 -1.12
C THR A 144 -12.17 27.04 -2.49
N GLN A 145 -13.35 26.86 -3.09
CA GLN A 145 -13.79 27.72 -4.18
C GLN A 145 -13.91 29.12 -3.59
N GLY A 146 -12.82 29.88 -3.66
CA GLY A 146 -12.85 31.33 -3.59
C GLY A 146 -13.73 31.81 -4.73
N LYS A 147 -14.97 32.19 -4.40
CA LYS A 147 -15.81 33.01 -5.28
C LYS A 147 -15.21 34.42 -5.29
N ASP A 148 -14.15 34.62 -6.07
CA ASP A 148 -13.80 35.95 -6.55
C ASP A 148 -14.77 36.28 -7.68
N LYS A 149 -15.89 36.92 -7.34
CA LYS A 149 -16.70 37.66 -8.31
C LYS A 149 -16.72 39.13 -7.90
N SER A 150 -15.73 39.80 -8.47
CA SER A 150 -15.62 41.22 -8.79
C SER A 150 -16.95 41.98 -8.69
N TRP A 151 -17.06 42.86 -7.68
CA TRP A 151 -18.06 43.94 -7.64
C TRP A 151 -17.46 45.18 -8.31
N ASN A 152 -17.36 45.15 -9.62
CA ASN A 152 -17.22 46.34 -10.44
C ASN A 152 -17.95 46.04 -11.73
N ASP A 153 -19.17 46.59 -11.84
CA ASP A 153 -19.85 46.96 -13.08
C ASP A 153 -21.31 47.30 -12.74
N GLN A 154 -21.56 48.47 -12.12
CA GLN A 154 -22.81 49.23 -12.26
C GLN A 154 -22.58 50.71 -11.90
N LEU A 155 -21.86 51.43 -12.78
CA LEU A 155 -21.95 52.89 -12.89
C LEU A 155 -21.90 53.26 -14.38
N THR A 156 -23.03 53.09 -15.05
CA THR A 156 -23.41 53.80 -16.28
C THR A 156 -24.93 53.72 -16.43
N GLU A 157 -25.64 54.70 -15.88
CA GLU A 157 -26.53 55.66 -16.55
C GLU A 157 -27.28 56.50 -15.50
#